data_AF-A0A0G4FVW7-F1
#
_entry.id   AF-A0A0G4FVW7-F1
#
_cell.length_a   1.000
_cell.length_b   1.000
_cell.length_c   1.000
_cell.angle_alpha   90.00
_cell.angle_beta   90.00
_cell.angle_gamma   90.00
#
_symmetry.space_group_name_H-M   'P 1'
#
loop_
_entity.id
_entity.type
_entity.pdbx_description
1 polymer ?
#
loop_
_entity_poly.entity_id
_entity_poly.type
_entity_poly.pdbx_seq_one_letter_code
_entity_poly.pdbx_strand_id
1 'polypeptide(L)'
;MTFQNELRGIICASGVLSLKRFWKLSSLSADLLRLRDSQAVVGLGGVLLTQDPFSEREEMGKFLLRSVDCDNEKEVRQLLSLDGVSGRFPCLLARAMQKGSEKCLRFLAEQTGRPGFALPQSAVTAQSVLGLSAHAMSALLDGGTPHPNMWIVSERRDSKHEWRPLLNVLIDAKKFDCAKILVERGAR
;
A
#
# COMPACT_ATOMS: atom_id res chain seq x y z
N MET A 1 6.64 -38.33 -9.73
CA MET A 1 6.58 -37.05 -8.98
C MET A 1 5.55 -36.05 -9.52
N THR A 2 4.81 -36.36 -10.59
CA THR A 2 3.86 -35.44 -11.24
C THR A 2 2.52 -35.27 -10.51
N PHE A 3 1.95 -36.35 -9.96
CA PHE A 3 0.60 -36.33 -9.38
C PHE A 3 0.44 -35.43 -8.14
N GLN A 4 1.42 -35.39 -7.23
CA GLN A 4 1.34 -34.55 -6.03
C GLN A 4 1.40 -33.05 -6.34
N ASN A 5 2.14 -32.66 -7.37
CA ASN A 5 2.23 -31.26 -7.79
C ASN A 5 0.94 -30.80 -8.49
N GLU A 6 0.33 -31.68 -9.30
CA GLU A 6 -1.00 -31.42 -9.89
C GLU A 6 -2.06 -31.26 -8.82
N LEU A 7 -2.09 -32.13 -7.81
CA LEU A 7 -3.10 -32.08 -6.75
C LEU A 7 -2.99 -30.79 -5.91
N ARG A 8 -1.76 -30.31 -5.66
CA ARG A 8 -1.52 -29.01 -5.01
C ARG A 8 -1.99 -27.84 -5.87
N GLY A 9 -1.71 -27.88 -7.17
CA GLY A 9 -2.19 -26.88 -8.12
C GLY A 9 -3.73 -26.84 -8.17
N ILE A 10 -4.37 -28.00 -8.18
CA ILE A 10 -5.83 -28.12 -8.14
C ILE A 10 -6.40 -27.53 -6.85
N ILE A 11 -5.79 -27.81 -5.69
CA ILE A 11 -6.25 -27.24 -4.41
C ILE A 11 -6.13 -25.70 -4.42
N CYS A 12 -5.03 -25.15 -4.96
CA CYS A 12 -4.86 -23.70 -5.05
C CYS A 12 -5.86 -23.05 -6.02
N ALA A 13 -6.07 -23.70 -7.18
CA ALA A 13 -7.01 -23.23 -8.20
C ALA A 13 -8.48 -23.43 -7.80
N SER A 14 -8.78 -24.35 -6.88
CA SER A 14 -10.16 -24.69 -6.49
C SER A 14 -10.87 -23.62 -5.66
N GLY A 15 -10.14 -22.62 -5.15
CA GLY A 15 -10.71 -21.58 -4.27
C GLY A 15 -11.18 -22.09 -2.90
N VAL A 16 -10.99 -23.39 -2.59
CA VAL A 16 -11.41 -24.01 -1.32
C VAL A 16 -10.72 -23.36 -0.11
N LEU A 17 -9.53 -22.80 -0.31
CA LEU A 17 -8.78 -22.09 0.71
C LEU A 17 -8.98 -20.58 0.56
N SER A 18 -9.49 -19.93 1.60
CA SER A 18 -9.44 -18.46 1.69
C SER A 18 -8.01 -17.96 1.65
N LEU A 19 -7.79 -16.70 1.24
CA LEU A 19 -6.46 -16.12 1.13
C LEU A 19 -5.64 -16.30 2.41
N LYS A 20 -6.28 -16.07 3.56
CA LYS A 20 -5.70 -16.23 4.90
C LYS A 20 -5.27 -17.66 5.21
N ARG A 21 -6.07 -18.66 4.83
CA ARG A 21 -5.75 -20.07 5.05
C ARG A 21 -4.63 -20.51 4.11
N PHE A 22 -4.68 -20.09 2.84
CA PHE A 22 -3.63 -20.33 1.87
C PHE A 22 -2.29 -19.75 2.35
N TRP A 23 -2.27 -18.50 2.84
CA TRP A 23 -1.06 -17.88 3.37
C TRP A 23 -0.43 -18.68 4.51
N LYS A 24 -1.26 -19.12 5.47
CA LYS A 24 -0.79 -19.96 6.59
C LYS A 24 -0.26 -21.30 6.11
N LEU A 25 -1.00 -22.01 5.26
CA LEU A 25 -0.58 -23.32 4.74
C LEU A 25 0.69 -23.22 3.90
N SER A 26 0.84 -22.15 3.12
CA SER A 26 2.05 -21.92 2.31
C SER A 26 3.32 -21.80 3.15
N SER A 27 3.20 -21.36 4.40
CA SER A 27 4.35 -21.25 5.32
C SER A 27 4.84 -22.60 5.85
N LEU A 28 4.03 -23.67 5.71
CA LEU A 28 4.35 -25.01 6.22
C LEU A 28 5.11 -25.88 5.22
N SER A 29 5.21 -25.48 3.95
CA SER A 29 5.84 -26.28 2.90
C SER A 29 6.57 -25.41 1.89
N ALA A 30 7.83 -25.72 1.59
CA ALA A 30 8.62 -25.01 0.59
C ALA A 30 7.97 -25.03 -0.80
N ASP A 31 7.26 -26.10 -1.15
CA ASP A 31 6.57 -26.20 -2.44
C ASP A 31 5.31 -25.33 -2.49
N LEU A 32 4.55 -25.26 -1.39
CA LEU A 32 3.41 -24.34 -1.28
C LEU A 32 3.88 -22.88 -1.23
N LEU A 33 5.04 -22.62 -0.63
CA LEU A 33 5.67 -21.31 -0.63
C LEU A 33 6.04 -20.88 -2.05
N ARG A 34 6.61 -21.79 -2.85
CA ARG A 34 6.87 -21.56 -4.29
C ARG A 34 5.59 -21.28 -5.07
N LEU A 35 4.49 -22.00 -4.75
CA LEU A 35 3.18 -21.74 -5.36
C LEU A 35 2.61 -20.39 -4.97
N ARG A 36 2.77 -19.95 -3.71
CA ARG A 36 2.37 -18.61 -3.26
C ARG A 36 3.16 -17.51 -3.96
N ASP A 37 4.47 -17.71 -4.09
CA ASP A 37 5.35 -16.74 -4.75
C ASP A 37 5.14 -16.71 -6.28
N SER A 38 4.41 -17.69 -6.84
CA SER A 38 3.99 -17.72 -8.24
C SER A 38 2.71 -16.91 -8.49
N GLN A 39 2.77 -15.98 -9.44
CA GLN A 39 1.63 -15.19 -9.92
C GLN A 39 0.73 -15.96 -10.89
N ALA A 40 1.10 -17.18 -11.28
CA ALA A 40 0.32 -17.96 -12.23
C ALA A 40 -1.07 -18.33 -11.70
N VAL A 41 -1.98 -18.69 -12.60
CA VAL A 41 -3.33 -19.18 -12.27
C VAL A 41 -3.29 -20.40 -11.36
N VAL A 42 -2.25 -21.23 -11.45
CA VAL A 42 -2.06 -22.40 -10.57
C VAL A 42 -1.50 -22.06 -9.19
N GLY A 43 -1.10 -20.79 -8.97
CA GLY A 43 -0.54 -20.26 -7.73
C GLY A 43 -1.49 -19.27 -7.06
N LEU A 44 -0.94 -18.15 -6.60
CA LEU A 44 -1.71 -17.13 -5.87
C LEU A 44 -2.81 -16.47 -6.73
N GLY A 45 -2.62 -16.41 -8.05
CA GLY A 45 -3.62 -15.85 -8.98
C GLY A 45 -4.93 -16.66 -9.03
N GLY A 46 -4.86 -18.00 -8.96
CA GLY A 46 -6.06 -18.86 -8.98
C GLY A 46 -6.93 -18.72 -7.73
N VAL A 47 -6.29 -18.51 -6.59
CA VAL A 47 -6.99 -18.26 -5.32
C VAL A 47 -7.84 -17.01 -5.44
N LEU A 48 -7.39 -15.97 -6.16
CA LEU A 48 -8.16 -14.74 -6.33
C LEU A 48 -9.20 -14.79 -7.45
N LEU A 49 -8.92 -15.50 -8.56
CA LEU A 49 -9.84 -15.59 -9.70
C LEU A 49 -11.14 -16.33 -9.35
N THR A 50 -11.09 -17.26 -8.40
CA THR A 50 -12.26 -18.00 -7.92
C THR A 50 -13.00 -17.29 -6.79
N GLN A 51 -12.46 -16.16 -6.29
CA GLN A 51 -12.98 -15.42 -5.17
C GLN A 51 -13.70 -14.16 -5.62
N ASP A 52 -14.97 -14.31 -6.01
CA ASP A 52 -15.91 -13.19 -6.11
C ASP A 52 -16.93 -13.02 -4.96
N PRO A 53 -16.75 -13.55 -3.72
CA PRO A 53 -17.53 -13.07 -2.60
C PRO A 53 -16.90 -11.80 -2.02
N PHE A 54 -17.74 -10.80 -1.77
CA PHE A 54 -17.43 -9.54 -1.05
C PHE A 54 -16.57 -9.77 0.21
N SER A 55 -16.78 -10.88 0.92
CA SER A 55 -16.05 -11.24 2.14
C SER A 55 -14.55 -11.47 1.92
N GLU A 56 -14.13 -12.06 0.80
CA GLU A 56 -12.69 -12.30 0.53
C GLU A 56 -11.99 -10.99 0.16
N ARG A 57 -12.70 -10.05 -0.49
CA ARG A 57 -12.16 -8.71 -0.73
C ARG A 57 -11.93 -7.96 0.58
N GLU A 58 -12.84 -8.09 1.54
CA GLU A 58 -12.69 -7.51 2.88
C GLU A 58 -11.51 -8.14 3.63
N GLU A 59 -11.39 -9.46 3.62
CA GLU A 59 -10.26 -10.16 4.26
C GLU A 59 -8.92 -9.83 3.59
N MET A 60 -8.88 -9.71 2.26
CA MET A 60 -7.69 -9.25 1.53
C MET A 60 -7.33 -7.80 1.91
N GLY A 61 -8.33 -6.93 2.04
CA GLY A 61 -8.13 -5.56 2.53
C GLY A 61 -7.54 -5.54 3.95
N LYS A 62 -8.11 -6.31 4.88
CA LYS A 62 -7.57 -6.47 6.25
C LYS A 62 -6.15 -7.01 6.24
N PHE A 63 -5.87 -7.99 5.37
CA PHE A 63 -4.55 -8.57 5.23
C PHE A 63 -3.53 -7.54 4.72
N LEU A 64 -3.83 -6.83 3.63
CA LEU A 64 -2.98 -5.77 3.09
C LEU A 64 -2.72 -4.66 4.10
N LEU A 65 -3.76 -4.19 4.80
CA LEU A 65 -3.62 -3.18 5.85
C LEU A 65 -2.71 -3.66 6.98
N ARG A 66 -2.83 -4.93 7.39
CA ARG A 66 -1.95 -5.52 8.39
C ARG A 66 -0.51 -5.63 7.89
N SER A 67 -0.29 -6.06 6.64
CA SER A 67 1.05 -6.12 6.05
C SER A 67 1.69 -4.73 5.97
N VAL A 68 0.91 -3.69 5.66
CA VAL A 68 1.36 -2.29 5.74
C VAL A 68 1.69 -1.90 7.17
N ASP A 69 0.81 -2.19 8.14
CA ASP A 69 1.04 -1.88 9.56
C ASP A 69 2.33 -2.55 10.11
N CYS A 70 2.74 -3.68 9.53
CA CYS A 70 3.98 -4.40 9.88
C CYS A 70 5.17 -4.06 8.97
N ASP A 71 5.05 -3.09 8.06
CA ASP A 71 6.06 -2.72 7.05
C ASP A 71 6.58 -3.90 6.19
N ASN A 72 5.69 -4.85 5.88
CA ASN A 72 6.01 -6.02 5.08
C ASN A 72 5.83 -5.78 3.57
N GLU A 73 6.77 -5.04 2.99
CA GLU A 73 6.80 -4.68 1.57
C GLU A 73 6.65 -5.90 0.64
N LYS A 74 7.27 -7.03 0.98
CA LYS A 74 7.25 -8.24 0.14
C LYS A 74 5.83 -8.75 -0.06
N GLU A 75 5.04 -8.83 1.01
CA GLU A 75 3.66 -9.30 0.94
C GLU A 75 2.76 -8.32 0.19
N VAL A 76 2.92 -7.01 0.46
CA VAL A 76 2.17 -5.96 -0.23
C VAL A 76 2.48 -6.00 -1.73
N ARG A 77 3.76 -6.11 -2.11
CA ARG A 77 4.19 -6.24 -3.52
C ARG A 77 3.61 -7.48 -4.17
N GLN A 78 3.68 -8.64 -3.52
CA GLN A 78 3.14 -9.89 -4.06
C GLN A 78 1.64 -9.76 -4.33
N LEU A 79 0.86 -9.23 -3.40
CA LEU A 79 -0.58 -9.08 -3.57
C LEU A 79 -0.95 -8.03 -4.63
N LEU A 80 -0.29 -6.87 -4.62
CA LEU A 80 -0.57 -5.81 -5.59
C LEU A 80 -0.11 -6.15 -7.01
N SER A 81 0.77 -7.14 -7.17
CA SER A 81 1.19 -7.66 -8.47
C SER A 81 0.16 -8.59 -9.14
N LEU A 82 -0.89 -8.97 -8.41
CA LEU A 82 -1.96 -9.80 -8.94
C LEU A 82 -2.93 -8.94 -9.76
N ASP A 83 -3.36 -9.48 -10.89
CA ASP A 83 -4.24 -8.76 -11.80
C ASP A 83 -5.57 -8.39 -11.11
N GLY A 84 -6.02 -7.17 -11.37
CA GLY A 84 -7.21 -6.60 -10.76
C GLY A 84 -7.12 -6.25 -9.28
N VAL A 85 -6.03 -6.56 -8.54
CA VAL A 85 -5.89 -6.16 -7.12
C VAL A 85 -5.39 -4.72 -7.00
N SER A 86 -4.46 -4.34 -7.88
CA SER A 86 -3.98 -2.97 -8.01
C SER A 86 -5.15 -1.99 -8.16
N GLY A 87 -5.12 -0.89 -7.40
CA GLY A 87 -6.14 0.16 -7.43
C GLY A 87 -7.43 -0.12 -6.65
N ARG A 88 -7.68 -1.36 -6.17
CA ARG A 88 -8.84 -1.65 -5.31
C ARG A 88 -8.71 -1.13 -3.88
N PHE A 89 -7.49 -0.85 -3.45
CA PHE A 89 -7.18 -0.45 -2.07
C PHE A 89 -6.47 0.92 -2.04
N PRO A 90 -7.16 2.02 -2.37
CA PRO A 90 -6.56 3.35 -2.45
C PRO A 90 -6.05 3.87 -1.09
N CYS A 91 -6.50 3.28 0.02
CA CYS A 91 -6.11 3.69 1.37
C CYS A 91 -4.73 3.17 1.83
N LEU A 92 -4.06 2.29 1.07
CA LEU A 92 -2.80 1.67 1.51
C LEU A 92 -1.67 2.69 1.69
N LEU A 93 -1.52 3.65 0.78
CA LEU A 93 -0.47 4.67 0.92
C LEU A 93 -0.76 5.60 2.10
N ALA A 94 -2.01 6.05 2.25
CA ALA A 94 -2.45 6.84 3.41
C ALA A 94 -2.15 6.11 4.73
N ARG A 95 -2.40 4.79 4.76
CA ARG A 95 -2.12 3.96 5.92
C ARG A 95 -0.62 3.83 6.18
N ALA A 96 0.19 3.63 5.14
CA ALA A 96 1.65 3.56 5.26
C ALA A 96 2.23 4.86 5.80
N MET A 97 1.74 6.02 5.34
CA MET A 97 2.09 7.34 5.87
C MET A 97 1.73 7.45 7.35
N GLN A 98 0.49 7.08 7.72
CA GLN A 98 0.01 7.14 9.11
C GLN A 98 0.84 6.26 10.05
N LYS A 99 1.28 5.09 9.58
CA LYS A 99 2.05 4.12 10.37
C LYS A 99 3.55 4.32 10.35
N GLY A 100 4.06 5.17 9.46
CA GLY A 100 5.50 5.33 9.25
C GLY A 100 6.14 4.06 8.66
N SER A 101 5.40 3.29 7.87
CA SER A 101 5.88 2.05 7.24
C SER A 101 6.74 2.37 6.02
N GLU A 102 8.03 2.66 6.24
CA GLU A 102 8.91 3.26 5.23
C GLU A 102 9.09 2.40 3.97
N LYS A 103 9.24 1.08 4.10
CA LYS A 103 9.46 0.20 2.94
C LYS A 103 8.20 0.09 2.10
N CYS A 104 7.06 -0.14 2.76
CA CYS A 104 5.75 -0.14 2.11
C CYS A 104 5.45 1.20 1.47
N LEU A 105 5.75 2.31 2.15
CA LEU A 105 5.53 3.66 1.65
C LEU A 105 6.35 3.94 0.40
N ARG A 106 7.66 3.61 0.40
CA ARG A 106 8.52 3.78 -0.77
C ARG A 106 7.98 2.99 -1.97
N PHE A 107 7.69 1.71 -1.76
CA PHE A 107 7.13 0.86 -2.81
C PHE A 107 5.80 1.40 -3.35
N LEU A 108 4.88 1.82 -2.47
CA LEU A 108 3.59 2.36 -2.87
C LEU A 108 3.70 3.73 -3.56
N ALA A 109 4.65 4.58 -3.14
CA ALA A 109 4.95 5.86 -3.78
C ALA A 109 5.50 5.66 -5.20
N GLU A 110 6.35 4.65 -5.43
CA GLU A 110 6.82 4.29 -6.78
C GLU A 110 5.66 3.82 -7.70
N GLN A 111 4.54 3.36 -7.12
CA GLN A 111 3.34 3.03 -7.89
C GLN A 111 2.47 4.25 -8.17
N THR A 112 2.57 5.34 -7.39
CA THR A 112 1.82 6.57 -7.66
C THR A 112 2.30 7.17 -8.99
N GLY A 113 1.39 7.28 -9.95
CA GLY A 113 1.70 7.61 -11.35
C GLY A 113 1.34 6.51 -12.35
N ARG A 114 1.18 5.26 -11.88
CA ARG A 114 0.60 4.19 -12.70
C ARG A 114 -0.93 4.33 -12.77
N PRO A 115 -1.56 3.99 -13.92
CA PRO A 115 -3.02 3.91 -14.00
C PRO A 115 -3.57 3.00 -12.89
N GLY A 116 -4.55 3.50 -12.12
CA GLY A 116 -5.16 2.77 -11.00
C GLY A 116 -4.54 3.04 -9.62
N PHE A 117 -3.37 3.68 -9.52
CA PHE A 117 -2.73 4.05 -8.24
C PHE A 117 -2.81 5.56 -7.96
N ALA A 118 -3.96 6.17 -8.25
CA ALA A 118 -4.19 7.56 -7.87
C ALA A 118 -4.37 7.64 -6.35
N LEU A 119 -3.57 8.49 -5.71
CA LEU A 119 -3.80 8.82 -4.31
C LEU A 119 -5.07 9.67 -4.22
N PRO A 120 -6.08 9.29 -3.43
CA PRO A 120 -7.17 10.21 -3.15
C PRO A 120 -6.57 11.42 -2.41
N GLN A 121 -6.88 12.64 -2.86
CA GLN A 121 -6.34 13.86 -2.23
C GLN A 121 -6.64 13.91 -0.73
N SER A 122 -7.73 13.28 -0.28
CA SER A 122 -8.09 13.14 1.13
C SER A 122 -7.14 12.27 1.96
N ALA A 123 -6.27 11.47 1.34
CA ALA A 123 -5.26 10.68 2.04
C ALA A 123 -4.14 11.54 2.63
N VAL A 124 -3.82 12.68 2.00
CA VAL A 124 -2.76 13.59 2.44
C VAL A 124 -3.34 14.56 3.46
N THR A 125 -3.37 14.12 4.72
CA THR A 125 -3.74 14.97 5.85
C THR A 125 -2.50 15.61 6.46
N ALA A 126 -2.66 16.75 7.14
CA ALA A 126 -1.58 17.36 7.92
C ALA A 126 -0.91 16.33 8.84
N GLN A 127 -1.70 15.57 9.60
CA GLN A 127 -1.17 14.57 10.52
C GLN A 127 -0.34 13.48 9.84
N SER A 128 -0.78 13.00 8.67
CA SER A 128 -0.04 11.99 7.90
C SER A 128 1.32 12.50 7.42
N VAL A 129 1.38 13.78 7.02
CA VAL A 129 2.61 14.43 6.53
C VAL A 129 3.60 14.67 7.67
N LEU A 130 3.11 15.04 8.86
CA LEU A 130 3.97 15.29 10.02
C LEU A 130 4.69 14.03 10.53
N GLY A 131 4.14 12.85 10.26
CA GLY A 131 4.77 11.57 10.58
C GLY A 131 5.95 11.20 9.66
N LEU A 132 6.09 11.86 8.51
CA LEU A 132 7.05 11.45 7.48
C LEU A 132 8.49 11.82 7.86
N SER A 133 9.41 10.93 7.48
CA SER A 133 10.84 11.21 7.39
C SER A 133 11.14 12.01 6.11
N ALA A 134 12.27 12.71 6.08
CA ALA A 134 12.70 13.48 4.90
C ALA A 134 12.86 12.57 3.66
N HIS A 135 13.37 11.35 3.87
CA HIS A 135 13.51 10.36 2.81
C HIS A 135 12.16 9.88 2.27
N ALA A 136 11.19 9.61 3.16
CA ALA A 136 9.81 9.29 2.78
C ALA A 136 9.14 10.43 1.98
N MET A 137 9.34 11.68 2.40
CA MET A 137 8.84 12.86 1.69
C MET A 137 9.44 12.96 0.28
N SER A 138 10.75 12.75 0.13
CA SER A 138 11.40 12.74 -1.18
C SER A 138 10.79 11.68 -2.10
N ALA A 139 10.63 10.45 -1.62
CA ALA A 139 10.06 9.35 -2.41
C ALA A 139 8.62 9.64 -2.88
N LEU A 140 7.81 10.27 -2.02
CA LEU A 140 6.45 10.71 -2.37
C LEU A 140 6.45 11.79 -3.46
N LEU A 141 7.34 12.79 -3.33
CA LEU A 141 7.48 13.85 -4.33
C LEU A 141 8.00 13.32 -5.67
N ASP A 142 8.88 12.32 -5.64
CA ASP A 142 9.37 11.60 -6.84
C ASP A 142 8.23 10.85 -7.56
N GLY A 143 7.28 10.29 -6.80
CA GLY A 143 6.03 9.71 -7.32
C GLY A 143 4.97 10.75 -7.74
N GLY A 144 5.29 12.05 -7.63
CA GLY A 144 4.40 13.15 -8.00
C GLY A 144 3.25 13.39 -7.00
N THR A 145 3.23 12.72 -5.85
CA THR A 145 2.18 12.90 -4.83
C THR A 145 2.74 12.84 -3.41
N PRO A 146 2.61 13.92 -2.60
CA PRO A 146 1.86 15.14 -2.86
C PRO A 146 2.57 16.09 -3.82
N HIS A 147 1.82 16.94 -4.50
CA HIS A 147 2.40 18.02 -5.30
C HIS A 147 3.09 19.05 -4.38
N PRO A 148 4.27 19.60 -4.74
CA PRO A 148 4.99 20.55 -3.88
C PRO A 148 4.16 21.77 -3.44
N ASN A 149 3.28 22.24 -4.31
CA ASN A 149 2.36 23.36 -4.07
C ASN A 149 0.95 22.92 -3.63
N MET A 150 0.80 21.70 -3.11
CA MET A 150 -0.49 21.19 -2.63
C MET A 150 -0.97 21.97 -1.40
N TRP A 151 -2.27 22.24 -1.36
CA TRP A 151 -2.96 22.73 -0.16
C TRP A 151 -3.55 21.54 0.59
N ILE A 152 -3.39 21.54 1.90
CA ILE A 152 -3.92 20.48 2.77
C ILE A 152 -4.84 21.07 3.83
N VAL A 153 -5.81 20.27 4.26
CA VAL A 153 -6.66 20.62 5.39
C VAL A 153 -5.90 20.37 6.68
N SER A 154 -5.71 21.42 7.46
CA SER A 154 -5.23 21.34 8.84
C SER A 154 -6.43 21.41 9.79
N GLU A 155 -6.46 20.51 10.77
CA GLU A 155 -7.41 20.59 11.88
C GLU A 155 -6.85 21.54 12.95
N ARG A 156 -7.59 22.60 13.28
CA ARG A 156 -7.31 23.42 14.47
C ARG A 156 -8.04 22.85 15.69
N ARG A 157 -7.57 23.24 16.88
CA ARG A 157 -8.18 22.87 18.17
C ARG A 157 -9.68 23.22 18.26
N ASP A 158 -10.13 24.22 17.50
CA ASP A 158 -11.51 24.72 17.51
C ASP A 158 -12.43 24.01 16.51
N SER A 159 -12.04 22.81 16.02
CA SER A 159 -12.78 22.04 15.01
C SER A 159 -13.00 22.77 13.67
N LYS A 160 -12.30 23.89 13.43
CA LYS A 160 -12.32 24.58 12.14
C LYS A 160 -11.26 23.96 11.22
N HIS A 161 -11.71 23.53 10.04
CA HIS A 161 -10.84 23.11 8.95
C HIS A 161 -10.26 24.35 8.27
N GLU A 162 -8.92 24.47 8.28
CA GLU A 162 -8.19 25.56 7.62
C GLU A 162 -7.37 24.96 6.47
N TRP A 163 -7.57 25.47 5.26
CA TRP A 163 -6.73 25.12 4.11
C TRP A 163 -5.41 25.87 4.19
N ARG A 164 -4.30 25.15 4.15
CA ARG A 164 -2.95 25.74 4.23
C ARG A 164 -2.02 25.10 3.20
N PRO A 165 -1.08 25.87 2.63
CA PRO A 165 0.00 25.29 1.84
C PRO A 165 0.75 24.22 2.64
N LEU A 166 1.05 23.08 2.01
CA LEU A 166 1.79 21.97 2.62
C LEU A 166 3.11 22.44 3.25
N LEU A 167 3.81 23.35 2.59
CA LEU A 167 5.05 23.97 3.08
C LEU A 167 4.86 24.67 4.43
N ASN A 168 3.80 25.46 4.58
CA ASN A 168 3.50 26.17 5.84
C ASN A 168 3.22 25.18 6.98
N VAL A 169 2.52 24.09 6.69
CA VAL A 169 2.24 23.05 7.69
C VAL A 169 3.53 22.38 8.18
N LEU A 170 4.48 22.11 7.28
CA LEU A 170 5.78 21.56 7.66
C LEU A 170 6.63 22.54 8.47
N ILE A 171 6.64 23.82 8.10
CA ILE A 171 7.38 24.87 8.82
C ILE A 171 6.84 25.02 10.25
N ASP A 172 5.52 25.13 10.40
CA ASP A 172 4.87 25.25 11.71
C ASP A 172 5.18 24.05 12.62
N ALA A 173 5.24 22.86 12.04
CA ALA A 173 5.59 21.64 12.75
C ALA A 173 7.11 21.43 12.92
N LYS A 174 7.94 22.41 12.55
CA LYS A 174 9.41 22.39 12.64
C LYS A 174 10.05 21.23 11.87
N LYS A 175 9.40 20.75 10.79
CA LYS A 175 9.89 19.70 9.90
C LYS A 175 10.74 20.31 8.77
N PHE A 176 11.82 20.98 9.15
CA PHE A 176 12.63 21.78 8.22
C PHE A 176 13.29 20.96 7.11
N ASP A 177 13.70 19.72 7.38
CA ASP A 177 14.27 18.85 6.35
C ASP A 177 13.26 18.53 5.24
N CYS A 178 12.01 18.20 5.61
CA CYS A 178 10.94 17.98 4.65
C CYS A 178 10.56 19.28 3.92
N ALA A 179 10.53 20.41 4.63
CA ALA A 179 10.24 21.72 4.04
C ALA A 179 11.30 22.12 3.00
N LYS A 180 12.59 21.87 3.30
CA LYS A 180 13.70 22.09 2.37
C LYS A 180 13.52 21.28 1.09
N ILE A 181 13.19 20.00 1.20
CA ILE A 181 12.93 19.13 0.03
C ILE A 181 11.77 19.67 -0.81
N LEU A 182 10.68 20.15 -0.19
CA LEU A 182 9.57 20.76 -0.94
C LEU A 182 10.03 22.00 -1.74
N VAL A 183 10.80 22.88 -1.12
CA VAL A 183 11.33 24.08 -1.78
C VAL A 183 12.26 23.71 -2.94
N GLU A 184 13.13 22.71 -2.75
CA GLU A 184 14.01 22.16 -3.82
C GLU A 184 13.20 21.57 -4.98
N ARG A 185 11.98 21.10 -4.73
CA ARG A 185 11.03 20.61 -5.73
C ARG A 185 10.05 21.67 -6.24
N GLY A 186 10.30 22.95 -5.95
CA GLY A 186 9.54 24.07 -6.52
C GLY A 186 8.28 24.46 -5.75
N ALA A 187 8.17 24.12 -4.47
CA ALA A 187 7.16 24.72 -3.59
C ALA A 187 7.41 26.23 -3.44
N ARG A 188 6.35 27.03 -3.53
CA ARG A 188 6.38 28.49 -3.37
C ARG A 188 5.21 29.01 -2.52
#